data_AF-A0A3B1DEY3-F1
#
_entry.id   AF-A0A3B1DEY3-F1
#
_cell.length_a   1.000
_cell.length_b   1.000
_cell.length_c   1.000
_cell.angle_alpha   90.00
_cell.angle_beta   90.00
_cell.angle_gamma   90.00
#
_symmetry.space_group_name_H-M   'P 1'
#
loop_
_entity.id
_entity.type
_entity.pdbx_description
1 polymer ?
#
loop_
_entity_poly.entity_id
_entity_poly.type
_entity_poly.pdbx_seq_one_letter_code
_entity_poly.pdbx_strand_id
1 'polypeptide(L)'
;MSNAEEIETLEDSLEGYKEKVAPGTKGTLTWDKDLIFVGRTQRGYEIDFDARVEWGCMPTESLLLSLTGCMGIDMVSFLQKMKCKLESFKIDLEGERNPTPPQYFKTIRMTVHLSGDGITEKKVQ
;
A
#
# COMPACT_ATOMS: atom_id res chain seq x y z
N MET A 1 -3.73 3.55 34.42
CA MET A 1 -2.92 2.49 33.77
C MET A 1 -1.60 3.13 33.44
N SER A 2 -0.49 2.45 33.73
CA SER A 2 0.83 3.06 33.59
C SER A 2 1.26 3.09 32.12
N ASN A 3 2.03 4.12 31.73
CA ASN A 3 2.53 4.29 30.37
C ASN A 3 3.38 3.08 29.88
N ALA A 4 3.86 2.24 30.80
CA ALA A 4 4.61 1.02 30.49
C ALA A 4 3.71 -0.14 30.06
N GLU A 5 2.55 -0.32 30.71
CA GLU A 5 1.58 -1.37 30.37
C GLU A 5 0.91 -1.10 29.01
N GLU A 6 0.73 0.17 28.63
CA GLU A 6 0.24 0.56 27.30
C GLU A 6 1.26 0.28 26.19
N ILE A 7 2.56 0.39 26.47
CA ILE A 7 3.62 0.08 25.49
C ILE A 7 3.75 -1.43 25.28
N GLU A 8 3.74 -2.21 26.35
CA GLU A 8 3.86 -3.67 26.32
C GLU A 8 2.67 -4.31 25.57
N THR A 9 1.45 -3.82 25.81
CA THR A 9 0.25 -4.27 25.09
C THR A 9 0.22 -3.84 23.61
N LEU A 10 0.87 -2.73 23.25
CA LEU A 10 1.04 -2.31 21.86
C LEU A 10 2.04 -3.21 21.13
N GLU A 11 3.15 -3.58 21.78
CA GLU A 11 4.19 -4.47 21.25
C GLU A 11 3.63 -5.87 20.96
N ASP A 12 2.93 -6.48 21.91
CA ASP A 12 2.26 -7.79 21.74
C ASP A 12 1.23 -7.77 20.58
N SER A 13 0.58 -6.63 20.34
CA SER A 13 -0.39 -6.49 19.25
C SER A 13 0.28 -6.47 17.87
N LEU A 14 1.57 -6.13 17.79
CA LEU A 14 2.33 -6.00 16.55
C LEU A 14 3.00 -7.30 16.10
N GLU A 15 2.98 -8.34 16.95
CA GLU A 15 3.60 -9.66 16.71
C GLU A 15 3.08 -10.37 15.44
N GLY A 16 1.91 -9.99 14.89
CA GLY A 16 1.29 -10.73 13.78
C GLY A 16 2.04 -10.70 12.43
N TYR A 17 2.08 -9.55 11.75
CA TYR A 17 2.51 -9.46 10.34
C TYR A 17 3.84 -8.71 10.14
N LYS A 18 4.24 -7.85 11.10
CA LYS A 18 5.47 -7.08 11.02
C LYS A 18 6.72 -7.86 11.43
N GLU A 19 6.55 -8.95 12.20
CA GLU A 19 7.66 -9.82 12.63
C GLU A 19 8.36 -10.55 11.49
N LYS A 20 7.69 -10.71 10.34
CA LYS A 20 8.25 -11.39 9.15
C LYS A 20 8.64 -10.42 8.05
N VAL A 21 8.82 -9.14 8.37
CA VAL A 21 9.35 -8.16 7.41
C VAL A 21 10.81 -8.49 7.16
N ALA A 22 11.12 -8.94 5.96
CA ALA A 22 12.49 -9.15 5.54
C ALA A 22 13.25 -7.81 5.67
N PRO A 23 14.42 -7.77 6.33
CA PRO A 23 15.14 -6.52 6.59
C PRO A 23 15.65 -5.85 5.30
N GLY A 24 15.62 -6.56 4.17
CA GLY A 24 15.88 -6.01 2.86
C GLY A 24 14.88 -6.53 1.83
N THR A 25 14.52 -5.65 0.90
CA THR A 25 13.78 -6.00 -0.31
C THR A 25 14.72 -5.86 -1.50
N LYS A 26 14.87 -6.93 -2.28
CA LYS A 26 15.61 -6.94 -3.54
C LYS A 26 14.66 -7.10 -4.72
N GLY A 27 15.13 -6.66 -5.88
CA GLY A 27 14.47 -6.87 -7.17
C GLY A 27 15.43 -6.53 -8.30
N THR A 28 15.02 -6.84 -9.52
CA THR A 28 15.74 -6.49 -10.74
C THR A 28 14.80 -5.74 -11.68
N LEU A 29 15.36 -4.85 -12.49
CA LEU A 29 14.65 -4.24 -13.62
C LEU A 29 15.42 -4.60 -14.89
N THR A 30 14.75 -5.25 -15.83
CA THR A 30 15.34 -5.64 -17.10
C THR A 30 14.67 -4.84 -18.20
N TRP A 31 15.47 -4.21 -19.05
CA TRP A 31 14.96 -3.61 -20.29
C TRP A 31 14.57 -4.74 -21.25
N ASP A 32 13.33 -4.70 -21.75
CA ASP A 32 12.85 -5.65 -22.76
C ASP A 32 13.03 -5.06 -24.16
N LYS A 33 12.35 -3.95 -24.43
CA LYS A 33 12.39 -3.21 -25.70
C LYS A 33 11.92 -1.78 -25.50
N ASP A 34 12.34 -0.85 -26.36
CA ASP A 34 11.87 0.55 -26.37
C ASP A 34 11.86 1.19 -24.96
N LEU A 35 10.69 1.62 -24.48
CA LEU A 35 10.45 2.15 -23.14
C LEU A 35 9.72 1.16 -22.23
N ILE A 36 9.84 -0.14 -22.53
CA ILE A 36 9.23 -1.24 -21.81
C ILE A 36 10.31 -1.94 -20.97
N PHE A 37 9.99 -2.13 -19.69
CA PHE A 37 10.86 -2.77 -18.72
C PHE A 37 10.07 -3.79 -17.89
N VAL A 38 10.72 -4.89 -17.52
CA VAL A 38 10.14 -5.91 -16.63
C VAL A 38 10.81 -5.79 -15.27
N GLY A 39 10.04 -5.41 -14.25
CA GLY A 39 10.45 -5.41 -12.86
C GLY A 39 10.17 -6.76 -12.22
N ARG A 40 11.18 -7.42 -11.64
CA ARG A 40 11.01 -8.71 -10.94
C ARG A 40 11.37 -8.57 -9.47
N THR A 41 10.44 -8.94 -8.59
CA THR A 41 10.65 -8.97 -7.14
C THR A 41 11.55 -10.14 -6.74
N GLN A 42 12.19 -10.09 -5.57
CA GLN A 42 12.95 -11.23 -5.02
C GLN A 42 12.13 -12.52 -4.84
N ARG A 43 10.80 -12.43 -4.84
CA ARG A 43 9.89 -13.59 -4.74
C ARG A 43 9.45 -14.11 -6.12
N GLY A 44 9.91 -13.48 -7.20
CA GLY A 44 9.65 -13.91 -8.58
C GLY A 44 8.41 -13.30 -9.23
N TYR A 45 7.66 -12.42 -8.55
CA TYR A 45 6.57 -11.66 -9.18
C TYR A 45 7.11 -10.62 -10.15
N GLU A 46 6.41 -10.45 -11.27
CA GLU A 46 6.78 -9.52 -12.33
C GLU A 46 5.75 -8.40 -12.47
N ILE A 47 6.25 -7.23 -12.87
CA ILE A 47 5.46 -6.05 -13.21
C ILE A 47 6.05 -5.47 -14.49
N ASP A 48 5.22 -5.37 -15.52
CA ASP A 48 5.58 -4.71 -16.77
C ASP A 48 5.37 -3.20 -16.64
N PHE A 49 6.44 -2.45 -16.92
CA PHE A 49 6.43 -0.99 -16.96
C PHE A 49 6.52 -0.51 -18.39
N ASP A 50 5.57 0.35 -18.77
CA ASP A 50 5.49 0.93 -20.11
C ASP A 50 5.14 2.41 -20.02
N ALA A 51 5.97 3.26 -20.63
CA ALA A 51 5.74 4.69 -20.69
C ALA A 51 4.52 5.09 -21.56
N ARG A 52 4.07 4.20 -22.46
CA ARG A 52 2.94 4.42 -23.39
C ARG A 52 1.64 3.74 -22.96
N VAL A 53 1.69 2.87 -21.95
CA VAL A 53 0.54 2.13 -21.41
C VAL A 53 -0.15 1.25 -22.46
N GLU A 54 0.64 0.62 -23.33
CA GLU A 54 0.16 -0.33 -24.35
C GLU A 54 0.30 -1.78 -23.87
N TRP A 55 1.35 -2.08 -23.08
CA TRP A 55 1.66 -3.43 -22.60
C TRP A 55 1.67 -3.56 -21.07
N GLY A 56 2.03 -2.49 -20.36
CA GLY A 56 2.17 -2.46 -18.90
C GLY A 56 1.70 -1.14 -18.31
N CYS A 57 1.85 -0.96 -17.00
CA CYS A 57 1.48 0.30 -16.35
C CYS A 57 2.63 1.30 -16.39
N MET A 58 2.34 2.60 -16.24
CA MET A 58 3.41 3.56 -16.00
C MET A 58 4.03 3.29 -14.63
N PRO A 59 5.35 3.45 -14.46
CA PRO A 59 6.00 3.33 -13.15
C PRO A 59 5.38 4.20 -12.05
N THR A 60 4.79 5.34 -12.41
CA THR A 60 4.12 6.21 -11.44
C THR A 60 2.75 5.71 -11.01
N GLU A 61 2.06 4.96 -11.85
CA GLU A 61 0.79 4.30 -11.47
C GLU A 61 1.06 3.17 -10.48
N SER A 62 2.08 2.35 -10.74
CA SER A 62 2.46 1.30 -9.80
C SER A 62 2.95 1.87 -8.47
N LEU A 63 3.64 3.01 -8.47
CA LEU A 63 4.03 3.72 -7.25
C LEU A 63 2.79 4.10 -6.41
N LEU A 64 1.78 4.70 -7.04
CA LEU A 64 0.53 5.07 -6.39
C LEU A 64 -0.26 3.85 -5.87
N LEU A 65 -0.33 2.78 -6.67
CA LEU A 65 -0.95 1.52 -6.26
C LEU A 65 -0.19 0.86 -5.10
N SER A 66 1.14 0.93 -5.09
CA SER A 66 1.97 0.39 -4.01
C SER A 66 1.73 1.12 -2.68
N LEU A 67 1.61 2.46 -2.72
CA LEU A 67 1.24 3.27 -1.57
C LEU A 67 -0.15 2.88 -1.06
N THR A 68 -1.12 2.77 -1.97
CA THR A 68 -2.50 2.43 -1.64
C THR A 68 -2.63 1.02 -1.07
N GLY A 69 -1.90 0.05 -1.63
CA GLY A 69 -1.82 -1.31 -1.12
C GLY A 69 -1.20 -1.38 0.27
N CYS A 70 -0.09 -0.66 0.50
CA CYS A 70 0.53 -0.56 1.82
C CYS A 70 -0.47 -0.02 2.87
N MET A 71 -1.17 1.07 2.55
CA MET A 71 -2.16 1.65 3.44
C MET A 71 -3.36 0.73 3.67
N GLY A 72 -3.86 0.08 2.61
CA GLY A 72 -4.99 -0.84 2.71
C GLY A 72 -4.70 -2.05 3.59
N ILE A 73 -3.50 -2.64 3.48
CA ILE A 73 -3.05 -3.74 4.34
C ILE A 73 -3.06 -3.32 5.81
N ASP A 74 -2.50 -2.15 6.12
CA ASP A 74 -2.45 -1.63 7.48
C ASP A 74 -3.85 -1.38 8.04
N MET A 75 -4.73 -0.70 7.30
CA MET A 75 -6.12 -0.42 7.71
C MET A 75 -6.91 -1.70 8.00
N VAL A 76 -6.86 -2.67 7.08
CA VAL A 76 -7.55 -3.96 7.24
C VAL A 76 -7.00 -4.71 8.46
N SER A 77 -5.68 -4.75 8.62
CA SER A 77 -5.04 -5.37 9.78
C SER A 77 -5.50 -4.74 11.10
N PHE A 78 -5.55 -3.41 11.20
CA PHE A 78 -6.02 -2.73 12.41
C PHE A 78 -7.49 -3.03 12.71
N LEU A 79 -8.38 -2.94 11.70
CA LEU A 79 -9.79 -3.24 11.87
C LEU A 79 -10.02 -4.68 12.36
N GLN A 80 -9.25 -5.64 11.85
CA GLN A 80 -9.28 -7.04 12.30
C GLN A 80 -8.82 -7.19 13.76
N LYS A 81 -7.74 -6.51 14.17
CA LYS A 81 -7.29 -6.48 15.58
C LYS A 81 -8.36 -5.90 16.52
N MET A 82 -9.10 -4.91 16.03
CA MET A 82 -10.24 -4.31 16.75
C MET A 82 -11.53 -5.16 16.70
N LYS A 83 -11.42 -6.41 16.24
CA LYS A 83 -12.51 -7.40 16.12
C LYS A 83 -13.66 -6.92 15.22
N CYS A 84 -13.36 -6.07 14.23
CA CYS A 84 -14.32 -5.70 13.21
C CYS A 84 -14.39 -6.78 12.13
N LYS A 85 -15.59 -7.07 11.63
CA LYS A 85 -15.81 -8.02 10.54
C LYS A 85 -16.05 -7.25 9.26
N LEU A 86 -15.01 -7.11 8.45
CA LEU A 86 -15.08 -6.48 7.12
C LEU A 86 -15.92 -7.31 6.15
N GLU A 87 -16.84 -6.66 5.47
CA GLU A 87 -17.64 -7.21 4.36
C GLU A 87 -17.18 -6.64 3.01
N SER A 88 -16.77 -5.36 2.99
CA SER A 88 -16.16 -4.74 1.81
C SER A 88 -15.07 -3.75 2.19
N PHE A 89 -14.06 -3.61 1.33
CA PHE A 89 -12.99 -2.63 1.45
C PHE A 89 -12.51 -2.25 0.06
N LYS A 90 -12.44 -0.95 -0.22
CA LYS A 90 -11.93 -0.36 -1.46
C LYS A 90 -11.30 0.98 -1.14
N ILE A 91 -10.24 1.33 -1.86
CA ILE A 91 -9.70 2.69 -1.85
C ILE A 91 -9.74 3.23 -3.28
N ASP A 92 -10.41 4.35 -3.47
CA ASP A 92 -10.28 5.16 -4.69
C ASP A 92 -9.11 6.14 -4.52
N LEU A 93 -8.33 6.32 -5.58
CA LEU A 93 -7.04 7.02 -5.54
C LEU A 93 -6.93 8.02 -6.68
N GLU A 94 -6.53 9.25 -6.35
CA GLU A 94 -6.24 10.31 -7.30
C GLU A 94 -4.87 10.91 -7.01
N GLY A 95 -4.02 11.06 -8.03
CA GLY A 95 -2.73 11.72 -7.93
C GLY A 95 -2.66 12.95 -8.83
N GLU A 96 -2.33 14.11 -8.27
CA GLU A 96 -2.05 15.33 -9.02
C GLU A 96 -0.54 15.50 -9.18
N ARG A 97 -0.07 15.70 -10.43
CA ARG A 97 1.36 15.86 -10.74
C ARG A 97 1.70 17.29 -11.12
N ASN A 98 2.95 17.67 -10.87
CA ASN A 98 3.51 18.89 -11.43
C ASN A 98 3.53 18.79 -12.96
N PRO A 99 2.91 19.73 -13.71
CA PRO A 99 2.80 19.63 -15.16
C PRO A 99 4.15 19.79 -15.86
N THR A 100 5.09 20.50 -15.24
CA THR A 100 6.45 20.73 -15.77
C THR A 100 7.47 19.79 -15.14
N PRO A 101 8.62 19.54 -15.80
CA PRO A 101 9.71 18.81 -15.17
C PRO A 101 10.29 19.58 -13.95
N PRO A 102 10.62 18.88 -12.84
CA PRO A 102 10.33 17.46 -12.58
C PRO A 102 8.83 17.23 -12.31
N GLN A 103 8.26 16.17 -12.90
CA GLN A 103 6.82 15.85 -12.82
C GLN A 103 6.47 15.00 -11.58
N TYR A 104 6.78 15.48 -10.38
CA TYR A 104 6.48 14.81 -9.12
C TYR A 104 4.98 14.90 -8.76
N PHE A 105 4.50 14.02 -7.87
CA PHE A 105 3.15 14.14 -7.29
C PHE A 105 3.11 15.30 -6.29
N LYS A 106 2.21 16.26 -6.51
CA LYS A 106 1.93 17.37 -5.58
C LYS A 106 0.96 16.95 -4.49
N THR A 107 -0.03 16.15 -4.86
CA THR A 107 -1.09 15.73 -3.95
C THR A 107 -1.55 14.34 -4.34
N ILE A 108 -1.86 13.54 -3.32
CA ILE A 108 -2.49 12.23 -3.47
C ILE A 108 -3.73 12.26 -2.59
N ARG A 109 -4.90 11.99 -3.17
CA ARG A 109 -6.17 11.85 -2.45
C ARG A 109 -6.58 10.39 -2.47
N MET A 110 -6.93 9.88 -1.30
CA MET A 110 -7.40 8.52 -1.10
C MET A 110 -8.78 8.58 -0.45
N THR A 111 -9.77 7.97 -1.08
CA THR A 111 -11.11 7.83 -0.54
C THR A 111 -11.34 6.37 -0.19
N VAL A 112 -11.47 6.09 1.11
CA VAL A 112 -11.66 4.73 1.60
C VAL A 112 -13.15 4.43 1.70
N HIS A 113 -13.57 3.36 1.05
CA HIS A 113 -14.91 2.80 1.12
C HIS A 113 -14.84 1.46 1.83
N LEU A 114 -15.56 1.31 2.93
CA LEU A 114 -15.57 0.06 3.68
C LEU A 114 -16.91 -0.14 4.36
N SER A 115 -17.29 -1.42 4.50
CA SER A 115 -18.50 -1.83 5.22
C SER A 115 -18.22 -3.09 6.02
N GLY A 116 -19.01 -3.29 7.07
CA GLY A 116 -18.89 -4.48 7.90
C GLY A 116 -19.46 -4.26 9.29
N ASP A 117 -19.41 -5.32 10.08
CA ASP A 117 -19.91 -5.34 11.45
C ASP A 117 -18.84 -4.89 12.44
N GLY A 118 -19.28 -4.21 13.50
CA GLY A 118 -18.42 -3.67 14.54
C GLY A 118 -17.55 -2.48 14.11
N ILE A 119 -17.77 -1.93 12.91
CA ILE A 119 -17.11 -0.72 12.41
C ILE A 119 -17.89 0.50 12.89
N THR A 120 -17.21 1.38 13.62
CA THR A 120 -17.80 2.64 14.11
C THR A 120 -16.90 3.80 13.73
N GLU A 121 -17.45 5.01 13.69
CA GLU A 121 -16.71 6.23 13.36
C GLU A 121 -15.42 6.37 14.20
N LYS A 122 -15.51 6.09 15.51
CA LYS A 122 -14.36 6.11 16.43
C LYS A 122 -13.25 5.12 16.07
N LYS A 123 -13.54 4.05 15.34
CA LYS A 123 -12.53 3.05 14.93
C LYS A 123 -11.85 3.41 13.60
N VAL A 124 -12.36 4.40 12.87
CA VAL A 124 -11.89 4.77 11.52
C VAL A 124 -11.44 6.24 11.41
N GLN A 125 -11.53 7.01 12.50
CA GLN A 125 -10.97 8.35 12.66
C GLN A 125 -9.74 8.32 13.54
#